data_AF-A0AAD6TR19-F1
#
_entry.id   AF-A0AAD6TR19-F1
#
_cell.length_a   1.000
_cell.length_b   1.000
_cell.length_c   1.000
_cell.angle_alpha   90.00
_cell.angle_beta   90.00
_cell.angle_gamma   90.00
#
_symmetry.space_group_name_H-M   'P 1'
#
loop_
_entity.id
_entity.type
_entity.pdbx_description
1 polymer ?
#
loop_
_entity_poly.entity_id
_entity_poly.type
_entity_poly.pdbx_seq_one_letter_code
_entity_poly.pdbx_strand_id
1 'polypeptide(L)'
;MPVHLPPYNNVVNLPTAPQDPPDDHDVRAAHEYVKSTEIAWGNNRLDNESHVVAAMAYEHTVLAAYCGGAAAPPWFANALKEGLQDALKEILQDIKDIKEEINTIKDDSLAAKSHNLQCGDGSARDFESLPFRDGKEPSAQVCPRLQL
;
A
#
# COMPACT_ATOMS: atom_id res chain seq x y z
N MET A 1 -1.04 -12.69 24.89
CA MET A 1 -0.28 -13.62 24.00
C MET A 1 1.07 -13.78 24.64
N PRO A 2 1.56 -15.02 24.86
CA PRO A 2 2.83 -15.24 25.52
C PRO A 2 3.96 -14.60 24.70
N VAL A 3 4.79 -13.78 25.34
CA VAL A 3 5.93 -13.12 24.70
C VAL A 3 7.15 -14.04 24.80
N HIS A 4 7.74 -14.39 23.65
CA HIS A 4 8.92 -15.23 23.60
C HIS A 4 10.20 -14.42 23.82
N LEU A 5 11.16 -15.01 24.54
CA LEU A 5 12.47 -14.40 24.74
C LEU A 5 13.25 -14.29 23.40
N PRO A 6 14.12 -13.27 23.27
CA PRO A 6 14.94 -13.11 22.08
C PRO A 6 16.02 -14.22 21.99
N PRO A 7 16.59 -14.46 20.80
CA PRO A 7 17.67 -15.43 20.62
C PRO A 7 18.86 -15.12 21.52
N TYR A 8 19.41 -16.15 22.16
CA TYR A 8 20.58 -16.02 23.04
C TYR A 8 21.84 -15.64 22.24
N ASN A 9 22.61 -14.68 22.75
CA ASN A 9 23.79 -14.14 22.06
C ASN A 9 25.10 -14.25 22.88
N ASN A 10 25.11 -14.95 24.03
CA ASN A 10 26.26 -15.15 24.94
C ASN A 10 26.94 -13.88 25.51
N VAL A 11 26.57 -12.68 25.06
CA VAL A 11 27.27 -11.43 25.36
C VAL A 11 26.44 -10.53 26.28
N VAL A 12 25.14 -10.48 26.02
CA VAL A 12 24.17 -9.72 26.81
C VAL A 12 23.30 -10.73 27.55
N ASN A 13 23.13 -10.52 28.86
CA ASN A 13 22.24 -11.35 29.65
C ASN A 13 20.81 -11.20 29.14
N LEU A 14 20.13 -12.33 28.93
CA LEU A 14 18.72 -12.33 28.57
C LEU A 14 17.90 -11.70 29.71
N PRO A 15 16.84 -10.94 29.38
CA PRO A 15 15.90 -10.48 30.38
C PRO A 15 15.16 -11.67 30.99
N THR A 16 14.61 -11.48 32.18
CA THR A 16 13.67 -12.45 32.75
C THR A 16 12.45 -12.58 31.84
N ALA A 17 11.85 -13.78 31.78
CA ALA A 17 10.61 -13.96 31.04
C ALA A 17 9.52 -13.02 31.61
N PRO A 18 8.83 -12.25 30.74
CA PRO A 18 7.84 -11.28 31.19
C PRO A 18 6.60 -11.98 31.77
N GLN A 19 5.85 -11.26 32.63
CA GLN A 19 4.56 -11.69 33.15
C GLN A 19 3.48 -11.71 32.04
N ASP A 20 2.33 -12.35 32.30
CA ASP A 20 1.15 -12.31 31.41
C ASP A 20 -0.09 -11.81 32.19
N PRO A 21 -0.52 -10.54 32.03
CA PRO A 21 0.09 -9.53 31.17
C PRO A 21 1.43 -9.00 31.71
N PRO A 22 2.32 -8.47 30.84
CA PRO A 22 3.55 -7.84 31.30
C PRO A 22 3.28 -6.65 32.22
N ASP A 23 4.21 -6.36 33.11
CA ASP A 23 4.16 -5.19 33.99
C ASP A 23 5.16 -4.08 33.58
N ASP A 24 5.19 -2.98 34.35
CA ASP A 24 6.11 -1.86 34.11
C ASP A 24 7.58 -2.30 34.16
N HIS A 25 7.89 -3.27 35.01
CA HIS A 25 9.24 -3.80 35.17
C HIS A 25 9.66 -4.59 33.94
N ASP A 26 8.77 -5.40 33.36
CA ASP A 26 9.00 -6.14 32.13
C ASP A 26 9.29 -5.21 30.94
N VAL A 27 8.53 -4.12 30.80
CA VAL A 27 8.76 -3.10 29.76
C VAL A 27 10.13 -2.45 29.93
N ARG A 28 10.46 -2.05 31.16
CA ARG A 28 11.77 -1.45 31.46
C ARG A 28 12.91 -2.42 31.18
N ALA A 29 12.78 -3.68 31.60
CA ALA A 29 13.79 -4.71 31.39
C ALA A 29 14.02 -4.99 29.89
N ALA A 30 12.95 -5.01 29.08
CA ALA A 30 13.07 -5.13 27.63
C ALA A 30 13.82 -3.95 27.01
N HIS A 31 13.53 -2.72 27.44
CA HIS A 31 14.23 -1.52 26.98
C HIS A 31 15.72 -1.52 27.38
N GLU A 32 16.03 -1.91 28.62
CA GLU A 32 17.41 -2.05 29.09
C GLU A 32 18.18 -3.13 28.31
N TYR A 33 17.52 -4.23 27.93
CA TYR A 33 18.09 -5.26 27.08
C TYR A 33 18.45 -4.75 25.67
N VAL A 34 17.57 -3.96 25.03
CA VAL A 34 17.84 -3.33 23.73
C VAL A 34 19.06 -2.44 23.82
N LYS A 35 19.11 -1.51 24.78
CA LYS A 35 20.27 -0.62 24.99
C LYS A 35 21.57 -1.40 25.20
N SER A 36 21.52 -2.46 26.00
CA SER A 36 22.70 -3.30 26.28
C SER A 36 23.19 -4.00 25.01
N THR A 37 22.25 -4.45 24.17
CA THR A 37 22.52 -5.10 22.89
C THR A 37 23.12 -4.12 21.87
N GLU A 38 22.58 -2.90 21.77
CA GLU A 38 23.12 -1.84 20.92
C GLU A 38 24.54 -1.44 21.35
N ILE A 39 24.79 -1.28 22.65
CA ILE A 39 26.12 -0.99 23.19
C ILE A 39 27.10 -2.14 22.89
N ALA A 40 26.66 -3.39 23.04
CA ALA A 40 27.50 -4.55 22.73
C ALA A 40 27.84 -4.62 21.23
N TRP A 41 26.87 -4.30 20.37
CA TRP A 41 27.09 -4.23 18.93
C TRP A 41 28.05 -3.10 18.54
N GLY A 42 27.85 -1.88 19.05
CA GLY A 42 28.73 -0.74 18.79
C GLY A 42 30.17 -0.94 19.27
N ASN A 43 30.38 -1.83 20.24
CA ASN A 43 31.70 -2.23 20.74
C ASN A 43 32.29 -3.49 20.04
N ASN A 44 31.68 -3.95 18.94
CA ASN A 44 32.08 -5.16 18.19
C ASN A 44 32.12 -6.44 19.05
N ARG A 45 31.27 -6.54 20.08
CA ARG A 45 31.17 -7.74 20.92
C ARG A 45 30.14 -8.73 20.39
N LEU A 46 29.17 -8.24 19.61
CA LEU A 46 28.25 -9.08 18.85
C LEU A 46 28.81 -9.25 17.44
N ASP A 47 28.58 -10.43 16.87
CA ASP A 47 29.03 -10.84 15.54
C ASP A 47 28.05 -10.43 14.42
N ASN A 48 26.80 -10.14 14.78
CA ASN A 48 25.73 -9.90 13.82
C ASN A 48 24.70 -8.87 14.31
N GLU A 49 24.32 -7.94 13.43
CA GLU A 49 23.26 -6.94 13.62
C GLU A 49 21.89 -7.58 13.89
N SER A 50 21.65 -8.82 13.45
CA SER A 50 20.40 -9.53 13.69
C SER A 50 20.03 -9.65 15.18
N HIS A 51 21.01 -9.61 16.08
CA HIS A 51 20.78 -9.58 17.52
C HIS A 51 20.13 -8.28 17.98
N VAL A 52 20.51 -7.14 17.40
CA VAL A 52 19.90 -5.83 17.68
C VAL A 52 18.46 -5.81 17.17
N VAL A 53 18.24 -6.28 15.94
CA VAL A 53 16.89 -6.38 15.34
C VAL A 53 15.98 -7.28 16.18
N ALA A 54 16.49 -8.42 16.65
CA ALA A 54 15.73 -9.32 17.50
C ALA A 54 15.42 -8.72 18.88
N ALA A 55 16.34 -7.93 19.46
CA ALA A 55 16.10 -7.23 20.71
C ALA A 55 15.01 -6.15 20.55
N MET A 56 15.04 -5.37 19.47
CA MET A 56 14.00 -4.37 19.18
C MET A 56 12.63 -5.03 18.97
N ALA A 57 12.59 -6.12 18.20
CA ALA A 57 11.35 -6.89 18.00
C ALA A 57 10.78 -7.43 19.34
N TYR A 58 11.66 -7.87 20.24
CA TYR A 58 11.27 -8.29 21.59
C TYR A 58 10.66 -7.14 22.40
N GLU A 59 11.31 -5.97 22.46
CA GLU A 59 10.80 -4.79 23.16
C GLU A 59 9.41 -4.38 22.64
N HIS A 60 9.24 -4.31 21.32
CA HIS A 60 7.94 -4.02 20.71
C HIS A 60 6.86 -5.05 21.08
N THR A 61 7.22 -6.33 21.18
CA THR A 61 6.28 -7.40 21.53
C THR A 61 5.87 -7.30 23.00
N VAL A 62 6.81 -7.01 23.91
CA VAL A 62 6.51 -6.77 25.33
C VAL A 62 5.61 -5.54 25.48
N LEU A 63 5.93 -4.43 24.80
CA LEU A 63 5.11 -3.22 24.82
C LEU A 63 3.69 -3.47 24.29
N ALA A 64 3.55 -4.21 23.18
CA ALA A 64 2.25 -4.54 22.61
C ALA A 64 1.40 -5.39 23.59
N ALA A 65 2.03 -6.36 24.26
CA ALA A 65 1.38 -7.20 25.26
C ALA A 65 1.06 -6.43 26.56
N TYR A 66 1.97 -5.57 27.04
CA TYR A 66 1.78 -4.68 28.20
C TYR A 66 0.61 -3.73 28.00
N CYS A 67 0.55 -3.10 26.82
CA CYS A 67 -0.58 -2.25 26.47
C CYS A 67 -1.88 -3.05 26.41
N GLY A 68 -1.86 -4.39 26.36
CA GLY A 68 -3.06 -5.23 26.33
C GLY A 68 -3.95 -4.98 25.12
N GLY A 69 -3.37 -4.44 24.04
CA GLY A 69 -4.16 -3.86 22.94
C GLY A 69 -4.96 -2.63 23.37
N ALA A 70 -4.40 -1.78 24.24
CA ALA A 70 -5.00 -0.54 24.75
C ALA A 70 -5.71 0.13 23.58
N ALA A 71 -7.05 0.12 23.66
CA ALA A 71 -7.88 0.69 22.61
C ALA A 71 -7.32 2.09 22.32
N ALA A 72 -7.00 2.34 21.05
CA ALA A 72 -6.51 3.64 20.65
C ALA A 72 -7.39 4.72 21.30
N PRO A 73 -6.82 5.86 21.73
CA PRO A 73 -7.59 6.90 22.42
C PRO A 73 -8.90 7.17 21.67
N PRO A 74 -10.03 7.46 22.35
CA PRO A 74 -11.32 7.61 21.67
C PRO A 74 -11.32 8.62 20.51
N TRP A 75 -10.40 9.60 20.53
CA TRP A 75 -10.20 10.57 19.46
C TRP A 75 -9.52 9.98 18.20
N PHE A 76 -8.71 8.93 18.33
CA PHE A 76 -7.88 8.39 17.24
C PHE A 76 -8.74 7.78 16.13
N ALA A 77 -9.81 7.07 16.47
CA ALA A 77 -10.73 6.52 15.49
C ALA A 77 -11.39 7.62 14.64
N ASN A 78 -11.76 8.75 15.26
CA ASN A 78 -12.33 9.90 14.56
C ASN A 78 -11.29 10.59 13.67
N ALA A 79 -10.08 10.84 14.20
CA ALA A 79 -9.00 11.44 13.43
C ALA A 79 -8.60 10.58 12.20
N LEU A 80 -8.53 9.26 12.38
CA LEU A 80 -8.25 8.32 11.29
C LEU A 80 -9.37 8.33 10.24
N LYS A 81 -10.63 8.35 10.69
CA LYS A 81 -11.79 8.43 9.80
C LYS A 81 -11.81 9.73 9.01
N GLU A 82 -11.58 10.86 9.66
CA GLU A 82 -11.55 12.18 9.00
C GLU A 82 -10.42 12.26 7.98
N GLY A 83 -9.20 11.84 8.35
CA GLY A 83 -8.07 11.83 7.42
C GLY A 83 -8.28 10.90 6.22
N LEU A 84 -8.86 9.71 6.43
CA LEU A 84 -9.20 8.79 5.34
C LEU A 84 -10.34 9.31 4.47
N GLN A 85 -11.30 10.03 5.04
CA GLN A 85 -12.44 10.56 4.29
C GLN A 85 -12.00 11.55 3.22
N ASP A 86 -11.02 12.40 3.50
CA ASP A 86 -10.55 13.38 2.51
C ASP A 86 -9.81 12.71 1.35
N ALA A 87 -8.92 11.76 1.64
CA ALA A 87 -8.27 10.96 0.61
C ALA A 87 -9.28 10.16 -0.24
N LEU A 88 -10.32 9.59 0.40
CA LEU A 88 -11.36 8.85 -0.30
C LEU A 88 -12.25 9.75 -1.16
N LYS A 89 -12.48 11.02 -0.78
CA LYS A 89 -13.27 11.96 -1.59
C LYS A 89 -12.61 12.24 -2.93
N GLU A 90 -11.31 12.49 -2.95
CA GLU A 90 -10.55 12.75 -4.18
C GLU A 90 -10.63 11.54 -5.11
N ILE A 91 -10.32 10.34 -4.58
CA ILE A 91 -10.39 9.09 -5.36
C ILE A 91 -11.81 8.84 -5.91
N LEU A 92 -12.85 9.12 -5.12
CA LEU A 92 -14.24 8.98 -5.57
C LEU A 92 -14.60 9.99 -6.66
N GLN A 93 -13.99 11.17 -6.66
CA GLN A 93 -14.19 12.15 -7.71
C GLN A 93 -13.49 11.72 -9.00
N ASP A 94 -12.23 11.29 -8.93
CA ASP A 94 -11.48 10.79 -10.07
C ASP A 94 -12.21 9.61 -10.75
N ILE A 95 -12.77 8.69 -9.95
CA ILE A 95 -13.56 7.56 -10.48
C ILE A 95 -14.80 8.03 -11.23
N LYS A 96 -15.46 9.11 -10.77
CA LYS A 96 -16.62 9.67 -11.46
C LYS A 96 -16.20 10.32 -12.77
N ASP A 97 -15.15 11.12 -12.74
CA ASP A 97 -14.65 11.86 -13.92
C ASP A 97 -14.21 10.87 -15.01
N ILE A 98 -13.42 9.84 -14.64
CA ILE A 98 -13.03 8.76 -15.56
C ILE A 98 -14.26 8.04 -16.13
N LYS A 99 -15.29 7.81 -15.33
CA LYS A 99 -16.51 7.14 -15.78
C LYS A 99 -17.30 7.99 -16.78
N GLU A 100 -17.34 9.31 -16.57
CA GLU A 100 -17.96 10.24 -17.51
C GLU A 100 -17.18 10.28 -18.83
N GLU A 101 -15.85 10.41 -18.78
CA GLU A 101 -14.99 10.36 -19.96
C GLU A 101 -15.17 9.06 -20.77
N ILE A 102 -15.22 7.90 -20.09
CA ILE A 102 -15.46 6.61 -20.74
C ILE A 102 -16.82 6.59 -21.46
N ASN A 103 -17.85 7.19 -20.89
CA ASN A 103 -19.17 7.23 -21.53
C ASN A 103 -19.16 8.14 -22.75
N THR A 104 -18.52 9.32 -22.67
CA THR A 104 -18.34 10.21 -23.83
C THR A 104 -17.60 9.51 -24.96
N ILE A 105 -16.47 8.85 -24.68
CA ILE A 105 -15.70 8.10 -25.68
C ILE A 105 -16.54 6.99 -26.33
N LYS A 106 -17.39 6.32 -25.55
CA LYS A 106 -18.29 5.28 -26.08
C LYS A 106 -19.35 5.86 -27.01
N ASP A 107 -19.96 6.98 -26.63
CA ASP A 107 -21.00 7.63 -27.41
C ASP A 107 -20.43 8.16 -28.73
N ASP A 108 -19.26 8.81 -28.69
CA ASP A 108 -18.55 9.28 -29.88
C ASP A 108 -18.16 8.11 -30.79
N SER A 109 -17.66 7.01 -30.22
CA SER A 109 -17.34 5.80 -30.99
C SER A 109 -18.58 5.20 -31.67
N LEU A 110 -19.74 5.21 -31.01
CA LEU A 110 -20.99 4.73 -31.60
C LEU A 110 -21.49 5.67 -32.71
N ALA A 111 -21.37 6.98 -32.53
CA ALA A 111 -21.74 7.98 -33.53
C ALA A 111 -20.90 7.81 -34.80
N ALA A 112 -19.58 7.75 -34.66
CA ALA A 112 -18.66 7.56 -35.79
C ALA A 112 -18.85 6.20 -36.50
N LYS A 113 -19.13 5.11 -35.76
CA LYS A 113 -19.51 3.82 -36.38
C LYS A 113 -20.79 3.93 -37.20
N SER A 114 -21.81 4.62 -36.67
CA SER A 114 -23.08 4.83 -37.36
C SER A 114 -22.89 5.67 -38.62
N HIS A 115 -22.09 6.74 -38.55
CA HIS A 115 -21.73 7.56 -39.70
C HIS A 115 -21.02 6.73 -40.78
N ASN A 116 -20.01 5.94 -40.40
CA ASN A 116 -19.26 5.10 -41.32
C ASN A 116 -20.14 4.05 -42.00
N LEU A 117 -21.09 3.44 -41.26
CA LEU A 117 -22.07 2.53 -41.86
C LEU A 117 -22.94 3.21 -42.93
N GLN A 118 -23.26 4.50 -42.78
CA GLN A 118 -24.03 5.25 -43.77
C GLN A 118 -23.20 5.68 -44.99
N CYS A 119 -21.87 5.73 -44.90
CA CYS A 119 -20.99 6.19 -45.98
C CYS A 119 -20.76 5.12 -47.08
N GLY A 120 -21.23 3.88 -46.88
CA GLY A 120 -21.17 2.83 -47.91
C GLY A 120 -19.74 2.42 -48.24
N ASP A 121 -19.33 2.63 -49.51
CA ASP A 121 -17.97 2.33 -50.00
C ASP A 121 -16.98 3.48 -49.81
N GLY A 122 -17.43 4.60 -49.23
CA GLY A 122 -16.62 5.79 -49.02
C GLY A 122 -16.37 6.61 -50.30
N SER A 123 -17.06 6.31 -51.40
CA SER A 123 -16.89 7.06 -52.66
C SER A 123 -17.54 8.45 -52.66
N ALA A 124 -18.62 8.61 -51.88
CA ALA A 124 -19.39 9.85 -51.80
C ALA A 124 -19.15 10.67 -50.53
N ARG A 125 -18.64 10.04 -49.46
CA ARG A 125 -18.38 10.65 -48.14
C ARG A 125 -17.20 9.93 -47.48
N ASP A 126 -16.31 10.70 -46.87
CA ASP A 126 -15.15 10.15 -46.16
C ASP A 126 -15.56 9.46 -44.85
N PHE A 127 -14.84 8.40 -44.49
CA PHE A 127 -15.00 7.73 -43.21
C PHE A 127 -14.37 8.56 -42.08
N GLU A 128 -14.99 8.49 -40.91
CA GLU A 128 -14.44 9.02 -39.67
C GLU A 128 -13.49 8.01 -39.03
N SER A 129 -12.34 8.48 -38.57
CA SER A 129 -11.34 7.67 -37.89
C SER A 129 -11.81 7.32 -36.48
N LEU A 130 -11.63 6.06 -36.07
CA LEU A 130 -11.98 5.58 -34.74
C LEU A 130 -10.73 5.12 -34.00
N PRO A 131 -10.45 5.60 -32.78
CA PRO A 131 -9.35 5.10 -31.99
C PRO A 131 -9.49 3.59 -31.71
N PHE A 132 -8.35 2.90 -31.66
CA PHE A 132 -8.29 1.48 -31.31
C PHE A 132 -8.70 1.22 -29.85
N ARG A 133 -8.90 -0.04 -29.48
CA ARG A 133 -9.24 -0.44 -28.09
C ARG A 133 -8.20 0.02 -27.07
N ASP A 134 -6.96 0.30 -27.47
CA ASP A 134 -5.88 0.81 -26.64
C ASP A 134 -5.79 2.35 -26.64
N GLY A 135 -6.78 3.05 -27.22
CA GLY A 135 -6.86 4.51 -27.26
C GLY A 135 -5.93 5.17 -28.28
N LYS A 136 -5.19 4.39 -29.08
CA LYS A 136 -4.33 4.95 -30.13
C LYS A 136 -5.14 5.29 -31.38
N GLU A 137 -4.81 6.43 -31.98
CA GLU A 137 -5.33 6.81 -33.29
C GLU A 137 -4.88 5.81 -34.37
N PRO A 138 -5.75 5.43 -35.31
CA PRO A 138 -5.34 4.75 -36.53
C PRO A 138 -4.40 5.67 -37.30
N SER A 139 -3.10 5.42 -37.22
CA SER A 139 -2.15 6.13 -38.08
C SER A 139 -2.39 5.72 -39.53
N ALA A 140 -2.19 6.66 -40.47
CA ALA A 140 -2.40 6.46 -41.90
C ALA A 140 -1.66 5.25 -42.51
N GLN A 141 -0.70 4.64 -41.78
CA GLN A 141 0.03 3.44 -42.17
C GLN A 141 -0.72 2.13 -41.88
N VAL A 142 -1.75 2.12 -41.02
CA VAL A 142 -2.41 0.89 -40.53
C VAL A 142 -3.80 0.69 -41.14
N CYS A 143 -4.29 1.60 -41.98
CA CYS A 143 -5.50 1.37 -42.77
C CYS A 143 -5.11 0.69 -44.09
N PRO A 144 -5.12 -0.66 -44.19
CA PRO A 144 -5.09 -1.27 -45.51
C PRO A 144 -6.32 -0.74 -46.24
N ARG A 145 -6.10 -0.06 -47.37
CA ARG A 145 -7.16 0.17 -48.35
C ARG A 145 -7.85 -1.18 -48.52
N LEU A 146 -9.15 -1.26 -48.20
CA LEU A 146 -9.97 -2.41 -48.56
C LEU A 146 -9.93 -2.49 -50.09
N GLN A 147 -8.97 -3.26 -50.61
CA GLN A 147 -9.01 -3.71 -51.99
C GLN A 147 -10.13 -4.73 -52.03
N LEU A 148 -11.27 -4.28 -52.57
CA LEU A 148 -12.43 -5.10 -52.91
C LEU A 148 -12.02 -6.31 -53.76
#